data_AF-A0A914IKW4-F1
#
_entry.id   AF-A0A914IKW4-F1
#
_cell.length_a   1.000
_cell.length_b   1.000
_cell.length_c   1.000
_cell.angle_alpha   90.00
_cell.angle_beta   90.00
_cell.angle_gamma   90.00
#
_symmetry.space_group_name_H-M   'P 1'
#
loop_
_entity.id
_entity.type
_entity.pdbx_description
1 polymer ?
#
loop_
_entity_poly.entity_id
_entity_poly.type
_entity_poly.pdbx_seq_one_letter_code
_entity_poly.pdbx_strand_id
1 'polypeptide(L)'
;MKLDTLSSVTDTEKDQFNKLAMEIFLKYPPRDTRDQKIECTTCEAIIPDCSIVCPNPNCNTRFPICIATGRPLLDYQFWLCPSCKHRAYEQEIQSYKYCPLCHYEI
;
A
#
# COMPACT_ATOMS: atom_id res chain seq x y z
N MET A 1 7.23 11.10 7.69
CA MET A 1 6.52 11.49 6.44
C MET A 1 7.48 12.35 5.60
N LYS A 2 7.36 12.43 4.27
CA LYS A 2 8.31 13.25 3.45
C LYS A 2 8.37 14.71 3.93
N LEU A 3 7.23 15.28 4.32
CA LEU A 3 7.12 16.64 4.84
C LEU A 3 7.94 16.87 6.12
N ASP A 4 8.03 15.89 7.01
CA ASP A 4 8.79 16.00 8.27
C ASP A 4 10.31 16.08 8.02
N THR A 5 10.77 15.46 6.93
CA THR A 5 12.19 15.36 6.57
C THR A 5 12.67 16.50 5.65
N LEU A 6 11.79 17.42 5.25
CA LEU A 6 12.15 18.56 4.42
C LEU A 6 12.76 19.68 5.28
N SER A 7 14.06 19.90 5.11
CA SER A 7 14.79 20.98 5.79
C SER A 7 14.43 22.39 5.31
N SER A 8 13.72 22.50 4.18
CA SER A 8 13.29 23.78 3.59
C SER A 8 11.99 24.33 4.19
N VAL A 9 11.30 23.55 5.04
CA VAL A 9 10.00 23.92 5.61
C VAL A 9 10.18 24.28 7.07
N THR A 10 9.76 25.48 7.45
CA THR A 10 9.81 25.97 8.83
C THR A 10 8.80 25.24 9.71
N ASP A 11 9.02 25.25 11.03
CA ASP A 11 8.08 24.61 11.95
C ASP A 11 6.70 25.27 11.93
N THR A 12 6.63 26.59 11.70
CA THR A 12 5.37 27.32 11.52
C THR A 12 4.60 26.84 10.29
N GLU A 13 5.26 26.60 9.16
CA GLU A 13 4.62 26.07 7.96
C GLU A 13 4.14 24.62 8.16
N LYS A 14 4.91 23.79 8.88
CA LYS A 14 4.49 22.43 9.25
C LYS A 14 3.20 22.45 10.08
N ASP A 15 3.11 23.35 11.06
CA ASP A 15 1.90 23.50 11.88
C ASP A 15 0.69 23.93 11.04
N GLN A 16 0.90 24.83 10.07
CA GLN A 16 -0.16 25.24 9.13
C GLN A 16 -0.63 24.06 8.27
N PHE A 17 0.29 23.25 7.74
CA PHE A 17 -0.05 22.05 6.98
C PHE A 17 -0.79 21.02 7.82
N ASN A 18 -0.35 20.79 9.06
CA ASN A 18 -1.01 19.87 9.98
C ASN A 18 -2.44 20.32 10.31
N LYS A 19 -2.63 21.61 10.62
CA LYS A 19 -3.96 22.17 10.89
C LYS A 19 -4.88 22.04 9.69
N LEU A 20 -4.40 22.38 8.49
CA LEU A 20 -5.16 22.24 7.26
C LEU A 20 -5.54 20.78 6.99
N ALA A 21 -4.60 19.85 7.16
CA ALA A 21 -4.87 18.43 7.00
C ALA A 21 -5.98 17.95 7.95
N MET A 22 -5.94 18.36 9.22
CA MET A 22 -7.00 18.04 10.18
C MET A 22 -8.35 18.61 9.77
N GLU A 23 -8.40 19.89 9.38
CA GLU A 23 -9.66 20.53 8.92
C GLU A 23 -10.27 19.79 7.71
N ILE A 24 -9.44 19.35 6.76
CA ILE A 24 -9.89 18.60 5.59
C ILE A 24 -10.40 17.21 6.00
N PHE A 25 -9.56 16.40 6.67
CA PHE A 25 -9.87 14.99 6.89
C PHE A 25 -10.87 14.72 8.02
N LEU A 26 -11.03 15.65 8.97
CA LEU A 26 -12.11 15.57 9.96
C LEU A 26 -13.47 15.94 9.35
N LYS A 27 -13.50 16.94 8.47
CA LYS A 27 -14.74 17.37 7.80
C LYS A 27 -15.15 16.41 6.68
N TYR A 28 -14.19 15.87 5.96
CA TYR A 28 -14.37 14.96 4.84
C TYR A 28 -13.57 13.68 5.10
N PRO A 29 -14.08 12.78 5.96
CA PRO A 29 -13.39 11.53 6.25
C PRO A 29 -13.21 10.72 4.96
N PRO A 30 -12.01 10.19 4.70
CA PRO A 30 -11.78 9.38 3.51
C PRO A 30 -12.69 8.16 3.53
N ARG A 31 -13.48 7.99 2.47
CA ARG A 31 -14.30 6.80 2.25
C ARG A 31 -13.70 6.05 1.08
N ASP A 32 -13.33 4.79 1.29
CA ASP A 32 -13.08 3.91 0.15
C ASP A 32 -14.43 3.59 -0.48
N THR A 33 -14.64 4.02 -1.72
CA THR A 33 -15.88 3.74 -2.47
C THR A 33 -15.81 2.40 -3.19
N ARG A 34 -14.69 1.69 -3.11
CA ARG A 34 -14.50 0.39 -3.75
C ARG A 34 -14.91 -0.70 -2.77
N ASP A 35 -16.00 -1.38 -3.08
CA ASP A 35 -16.44 -2.60 -2.39
C ASP A 35 -15.89 -3.87 -3.08
N GLN A 36 -14.68 -3.80 -3.63
CA GLN A 36 -14.07 -4.97 -4.27
C GLN A 36 -13.74 -6.04 -3.22
N LYS A 37 -14.09 -7.28 -3.55
CA LYS A 37 -13.87 -8.43 -2.69
C LYS A 37 -13.11 -9.49 -3.46
N ILE A 38 -12.29 -10.23 -2.73
CA ILE A 38 -11.45 -11.32 -3.22
C ILE A 38 -11.66 -12.55 -2.35
N GLU A 39 -11.24 -13.71 -2.84
CA GLU A 39 -11.21 -14.95 -2.06
C GLU A 39 -9.86 -15.09 -1.34
N CYS A 40 -9.91 -15.46 -0.06
CA CYS A 40 -8.71 -15.82 0.67
C CYS A 40 -8.10 -17.11 0.10
N THR A 41 -6.81 -17.07 -0.24
CA THR A 41 -6.07 -18.21 -0.80
C THR A 41 -5.90 -19.41 0.13
N THR A 42 -6.39 -19.34 1.38
CA THR A 42 -6.24 -20.41 2.38
C THR A 42 -7.58 -20.94 2.90
N CYS A 43 -8.53 -20.06 3.23
CA CYS A 43 -9.82 -20.46 3.78
C CYS A 43 -11.02 -20.12 2.88
N GLU A 44 -10.76 -19.60 1.67
CA GLU A 44 -11.76 -19.27 0.64
C GLU A 44 -12.82 -18.25 1.10
N ALA A 45 -12.64 -17.64 2.27
CA ALA A 45 -13.51 -16.58 2.74
C ALA A 45 -13.45 -15.38 1.78
N ILE A 46 -14.61 -14.78 1.51
CA ILE A 46 -14.73 -13.53 0.77
C ILE A 46 -14.32 -12.38 1.68
N ILE A 47 -13.25 -11.68 1.30
CA ILE A 47 -12.63 -10.62 2.10
C ILE A 47 -12.46 -9.35 1.26
N PRO A 48 -12.36 -8.16 1.89
CA PRO A 48 -12.03 -6.93 1.16
C PRO A 48 -10.69 -7.06 0.43
N ASP A 49 -10.61 -6.53 -0.80
CA ASP A 49 -9.40 -6.54 -1.64
C ASP A 49 -8.23 -5.73 -1.05
N CYS A 50 -8.48 -4.90 -0.05
CA CYS A 50 -7.47 -4.15 0.69
C CYS A 50 -6.94 -4.87 1.94
N SER A 51 -7.43 -6.09 2.22
CA SER A 51 -7.05 -6.86 3.41
C SER A 51 -5.61 -7.35 3.33
N ILE A 52 -4.77 -6.95 4.28
CA ILE A 52 -3.38 -7.44 4.40
C ILE A 52 -3.27 -8.72 5.25
N VAL A 53 -4.30 -9.00 6.05
CA VAL A 53 -4.47 -10.21 6.85
C VAL A 53 -5.91 -10.65 6.70
N CYS A 54 -6.15 -11.97 6.59
CA CYS A 54 -7.50 -12.50 6.54
C CYS A 54 -8.28 -12.12 7.82
N PRO A 55 -9.48 -11.52 7.72
CA PRO A 55 -10.29 -11.15 8.87
C PRO A 55 -11.05 -12.33 9.49
N ASN A 56 -11.06 -13.51 8.85
CA ASN A 56 -11.70 -14.70 9.41
C ASN A 56 -10.91 -15.15 10.65
N PRO A 57 -11.51 -15.25 11.85
CA PRO A 57 -10.79 -15.54 13.09
C PRO A 57 -10.10 -16.92 13.12
N ASN A 58 -10.55 -17.86 12.28
CA ASN A 58 -9.92 -19.18 12.15
C ASN A 58 -8.83 -19.20 11.06
N CYS A 59 -8.53 -18.05 10.45
CA CYS A 59 -7.54 -17.89 9.40
C CYS A 59 -6.59 -16.73 9.76
N ASN A 60 -5.29 -16.93 9.56
CA ASN A 60 -4.29 -15.89 9.83
C ASN A 60 -3.39 -15.65 8.61
N THR A 61 -3.91 -15.93 7.42
CA THR A 61 -3.19 -15.75 6.16
C THR A 61 -2.84 -14.29 5.99
N ARG A 62 -1.55 -14.03 5.73
CA ARG A 62 -1.02 -12.70 5.41
C ARG A 62 -0.77 -12.62 3.93
N PHE A 63 -1.23 -11.55 3.31
CA PHE A 63 -1.05 -11.32 1.88
C PHE A 63 0.10 -10.35 1.68
N PRO A 64 1.17 -10.73 0.96
CA PRO A 64 2.21 -9.78 0.58
C PRO A 64 1.63 -8.66 -0.28
N ILE A 65 2.14 -7.45 -0.15
CA ILE A 65 1.64 -6.30 -0.91
C ILE A 65 2.48 -6.10 -2.16
N CYS A 66 1.83 -5.87 -3.30
CA CYS A 66 2.47 -5.42 -4.52
C CYS A 66 2.95 -3.97 -4.34
N ILE A 67 4.26 -3.72 -4.40
CA ILE A 67 4.80 -2.35 -4.24
C ILE A 67 4.44 -1.40 -5.38
N ALA A 68 4.01 -1.93 -6.53
CA ALA A 68 3.60 -1.11 -7.68
C ALA A 68 2.15 -0.61 -7.54
N THR A 69 1.25 -1.47 -7.04
CA THR A 69 -0.21 -1.17 -7.02
C THR A 69 -0.78 -0.96 -5.63
N GLY A 70 -0.07 -1.39 -4.57
CA GLY A 70 -0.57 -1.43 -3.20
C GLY A 70 -1.59 -2.54 -2.93
N ARG A 71 -1.94 -3.36 -3.92
CA ARG A 71 -2.90 -4.47 -3.75
C ARG A 71 -2.22 -5.71 -3.15
N PRO A 72 -2.97 -6.54 -2.39
CA PRO A 72 -2.53 -7.88 -2.01
C PRO A 72 -2.14 -8.71 -3.24
N LEU A 73 -1.04 -9.45 -3.12
CA LEU A 73 -0.59 -10.47 -4.06
C LEU A 73 -1.28 -11.79 -3.71
N LEU A 74 -2.15 -12.24 -4.61
CA LEU A 74 -2.84 -13.52 -4.49
C LEU A 74 -2.21 -14.60 -5.38
N ASP A 75 -1.48 -14.17 -6.41
CA ASP A 75 -0.80 -15.06 -7.34
C ASP A 75 0.46 -15.69 -6.73
N TYR A 76 0.73 -16.94 -7.13
CA TYR A 76 1.96 -17.64 -6.75
C TYR A 76 3.20 -17.07 -7.44
N GLN A 77 3.03 -16.46 -8.62
CA GLN A 77 4.10 -15.82 -9.38
C GLN A 77 4.11 -14.32 -9.09
N PHE A 78 5.26 -13.82 -8.67
CA PHE A 78 5.49 -12.41 -8.41
C PHE A 78 6.94 -12.08 -8.72
N TRP A 79 7.18 -10.84 -9.12
CA TRP A 79 8.52 -10.29 -9.20
C TRP A 79 9.03 -9.96 -7.80
N LEU A 80 10.31 -10.23 -7.54
CA LEU A 80 10.98 -9.91 -6.28
C LEU A 80 12.13 -8.94 -6.57
N CYS A 81 12.11 -7.77 -5.94
CA CYS A 81 13.20 -6.82 -6.09
C CYS A 81 14.52 -7.44 -5.61
N PRO A 82 15.59 -7.47 -6.42
CA PRO A 82 16.85 -8.09 -6.04
C PRO A 82 17.54 -7.33 -4.89
N SER A 83 17.27 -6.02 -4.74
CA SER A 83 17.80 -5.18 -3.66
C SER A 83 16.95 -5.30 -2.38
N CYS A 84 15.73 -4.76 -2.38
CA CYS A 84 14.93 -4.65 -1.15
C CYS A 84 14.07 -5.89 -0.82
N LYS A 85 14.05 -6.92 -1.67
CA LYS A 85 13.24 -8.15 -1.50
C LYS A 85 11.73 -7.92 -1.33
N HIS A 86 11.21 -6.78 -1.78
CA HIS A 86 9.78 -6.53 -1.86
C HIS A 86 9.20 -7.00 -3.18
N ARG A 87 7.90 -7.29 -3.18
CA ARG A 87 7.22 -8.00 -4.27
C ARG A 87 6.37 -7.07 -5.12
N ALA A 88 6.20 -7.41 -6.39
CA ALA A 88 5.25 -6.77 -7.28
C ALA A 88 4.62 -7.81 -8.23
N TYR A 89 3.43 -7.51 -8.76
CA TYR A 89 2.90 -8.27 -9.90
C TYR A 89 3.84 -8.10 -11.09
N GLU A 90 4.11 -9.20 -11.80
CA GLU A 90 5.07 -9.22 -12.91
C GLU A 90 4.63 -8.31 -14.06
N GLN A 91 3.32 -8.25 -14.34
CA GLN A 91 2.76 -7.38 -15.37
C GLN A 91 2.87 -5.90 -14.99
N GLU A 92 2.75 -5.58 -13.70
CA GLU A 92 2.80 -4.20 -13.21
C GLU A 92 4.24 -3.67 -13.21
N ILE A 93 5.19 -4.48 -12.75
CA ILE A 93 6.59 -4.04 -12.60
C ILE A 93 7.27 -3.76 -13.94
N GLN A 94 6.84 -4.40 -15.03
CA GLN A 94 7.36 -4.17 -16.38
C GLN A 94 7.20 -2.72 -16.87
N SER A 95 6.24 -1.97 -16.30
CA SER A 95 6.04 -0.56 -16.64
C SER A 95 7.03 0.40 -15.93
N TYR A 96 7.87 -0.12 -15.02
CA TYR A 96 8.81 0.66 -14.23
C TYR A 96 10.25 0.38 -14.62
N LYS A 97 11.06 1.45 -14.71
CA LYS A 97 12.52 1.36 -14.85
C LYS A 97 13.22 1.14 -13.51
N TYR A 98 12.62 1.60 -12.42
CA TYR A 98 13.17 1.53 -11.08
C TYR A 98 12.15 0.96 -10.10
N CYS A 99 12.63 0.18 -9.12
CA CYS A 99 11.82 -0.37 -8.04
C CYS A 99 11.03 0.77 -7.36
N PRO A 100 9.68 0.72 -7.34
CA PRO A 100 8.86 1.81 -6.78
C PRO A 100 9.13 2.11 -5.30
N LEU A 101 9.73 1.15 -4.58
CA LEU A 101 10.01 1.29 -3.16
C LEU A 101 11.44 1.78 -2.86
N CYS A 102 12.46 1.16 -3.48
CA CYS A 102 13.86 1.41 -3.15
C CYS A 102 14.67 2.07 -4.27
N HIS A 103 14.06 2.35 -5.42
CA HIS A 103 14.68 3.00 -6.57
C HIS A 103 15.86 2.24 -7.21
N TYR A 104 16.05 0.95 -6.91
CA TYR A 104 16.97 0.07 -7.64
C TYR A 104 16.54 -0.08 -9.12
N GLU A 105 17.49 -0.07 -10.06
CA GLU A 105 17.21 -0.25 -11.50
C GLU A 105 16.79 -1.70 -11.79
N ILE A 106 15.59 -1.89 -12.36
CA ILE A 106 14.94 -3.20 -12.54
C ILE A 106 15.57 -3.99 -13.68
#